data_AF-A0A8S3JX20-F1
#
_entry.id   AF-A0A8S3JX20-F1
#
_cell.length_a   1.000
_cell.length_b   1.000
_cell.length_c   1.000
_cell.angle_alpha   90.00
_cell.angle_beta   90.00
_cell.angle_gamma   90.00
#
_symmetry.space_group_name_H-M   'P 1'
#
loop_
_entity.id
_entity.type
_entity.pdbx_description
1 polymer ?
#
loop_
_entity_poly.entity_id
_entity_poly.type
_entity_poly.pdbx_seq_one_letter_code
_entity_poly.pdbx_strand_id
1 'polypeptide(L)'
;LELLFKLVHRIENAHAPIQLLFENRVYTVGINAVNCTKDTTVKDSKTYIEAIIKVYERFFMIVNKAFYCESGYMAAFDRACSKFINSNLNTEQTQKASRSAELLARYSDWLLRKGLVCI
;
A
#
# COMPACT_ATOMS: atom_id res chain seq x y z
N LEU A 1 -7.67 -17.31 -6.82
CA LEU A 1 -7.66 -16.72 -5.47
C LEU A 1 -8.98 -16.99 -4.74
N GLU A 2 -10.13 -16.62 -5.29
CA GLU A 2 -11.45 -16.93 -4.67
C GLU A 2 -11.66 -18.42 -4.36
N LEU A 3 -11.33 -19.32 -5.29
CA LEU A 3 -11.44 -20.77 -5.07
C LEU A 3 -10.47 -21.28 -3.99
N LEU A 4 -9.27 -20.72 -3.93
CA LEU A 4 -8.27 -21.07 -2.91
C LEU A 4 -8.73 -20.60 -1.53
N PHE A 5 -9.28 -19.40 -1.43
CA PHE A 5 -9.83 -18.89 -0.17
C PHE A 5 -11.00 -19.73 0.34
N LYS A 6 -11.93 -20.14 -0.54
CA LYS A 6 -13.04 -21.02 -0.18
C LYS A 6 -12.60 -22.40 0.35
N LEU A 7 -11.47 -22.91 -0.14
CA LEU A 7 -10.89 -24.18 0.32
C LEU A 7 -10.20 -24.00 1.67
N VAL A 8 -9.39 -22.95 1.80
CA VAL A 8 -8.66 -22.59 3.03
C VAL A 8 -9.62 -22.31 4.18
N HIS A 9 -10.78 -21.70 3.92
CA HIS A 9 -11.80 -21.43 4.92
C HIS A 9 -12.39 -22.67 5.60
N ARG A 10 -12.20 -23.84 4.99
CA ARG A 10 -12.66 -25.12 5.55
C ARG A 10 -11.61 -25.78 6.45
N ILE A 11 -10.39 -25.24 6.48
CA ILE A 11 -9.26 -25.81 7.21
C ILE A 11 -8.91 -24.87 8.36
N GLU A 12 -9.14 -25.34 9.57
CA GLU A 12 -8.78 -24.62 10.80
C GLU A 12 -7.27 -24.30 10.80
N ASN A 13 -6.90 -23.06 11.15
CA ASN A 13 -5.52 -22.54 11.19
C ASN A 13 -4.79 -22.34 9.84
N ALA A 14 -5.42 -22.59 8.68
CA ALA A 14 -4.76 -22.37 7.38
C ALA A 14 -4.63 -20.88 6.97
N HIS A 15 -5.35 -19.98 7.65
CA HIS A 15 -5.41 -18.56 7.30
C HIS A 15 -4.15 -17.78 7.68
N ALA A 16 -3.59 -18.04 8.86
CA ALA A 16 -2.43 -17.31 9.38
C ALA A 16 -1.20 -17.32 8.44
N PRO A 17 -0.75 -18.48 7.89
CA PRO A 17 0.39 -18.49 6.97
C PRO A 17 0.07 -17.77 5.64
N ILE A 18 -1.18 -17.81 5.19
CA ILE A 18 -1.58 -17.16 3.93
C ILE A 18 -1.70 -15.64 4.11
N GLN A 19 -2.17 -15.18 5.27
CA GLN A 19 -2.13 -13.77 5.64
C GLN A 19 -0.69 -13.25 5.68
N LEU A 20 0.26 -14.01 6.24
CA LEU A 20 1.67 -13.63 6.26
C LEU A 20 2.29 -13.58 4.84
N LEU A 21 1.98 -14.56 3.99
CA LEU A 21 2.43 -14.56 2.59
C LEU A 21 1.84 -13.39 1.81
N PHE A 22 0.58 -13.07 2.04
CA PHE A 22 -0.09 -11.92 1.46
C PHE A 22 0.56 -10.61 1.93
N GLU A 23 0.78 -10.44 3.24
CA GLU A 23 1.45 -9.28 3.84
C GLU A 23 2.83 -9.05 3.20
N ASN A 24 3.65 -10.10 3.12
CA ASN A 24 4.97 -10.03 2.49
C ASN A 24 4.88 -9.65 1.01
N ARG A 25 3.90 -10.19 0.27
CA ARG A 25 3.74 -9.87 -1.15
C ARG A 25 3.34 -8.42 -1.37
N VAL A 26 2.43 -7.89 -0.56
CA VAL A 26 2.03 -6.47 -0.59
C VAL A 26 3.26 -5.59 -0.31
N TYR A 27 4.02 -5.92 0.73
CA TYR A 27 5.22 -5.19 1.11
C TYR A 27 6.27 -5.16 -0.02
N THR A 28 6.63 -6.31 -0.60
CA THR A 28 7.63 -6.38 -1.67
C THR A 28 7.20 -5.60 -2.91
N VAL A 29 5.93 -5.71 -3.31
CA VAL A 29 5.42 -4.97 -4.47
C VAL A 29 5.37 -3.46 -4.19
N GLY A 30 4.96 -3.07 -2.98
CA GLY A 30 4.92 -1.67 -2.53
C GLY A 30 6.31 -1.02 -2.53
N ILE A 31 7.28 -1.66 -1.88
CA ILE A 31 8.67 -1.17 -1.85
C ILE A 31 9.24 -1.02 -3.26
N ASN A 32 9.03 -2.02 -4.13
CA ASN A 32 9.56 -1.94 -5.49
C ASN A 32 8.92 -0.80 -6.28
N ALA A 33 7.60 -0.60 -6.16
CA ALA A 33 6.91 0.49 -6.83
C ALA A 33 7.41 1.86 -6.37
N VAL A 34 7.62 2.02 -5.06
CA VAL A 34 8.10 3.26 -4.48
C VAL A 34 9.58 3.51 -4.82
N ASN A 35 10.45 2.51 -4.71
CA ASN A 35 11.87 2.64 -5.04
C ASN A 35 12.14 2.87 -6.54
N CYS A 36 11.21 2.50 -7.42
CA CYS A 36 11.30 2.85 -8.84
C CYS A 36 11.08 4.34 -9.13
N THR A 37 10.54 5.11 -8.18
CA THR A 37 10.48 6.58 -8.29
C THR A 37 11.81 7.18 -7.86
N LYS A 38 12.74 7.28 -8.82
CA LYS A 38 14.18 7.53 -8.59
C LYS A 38 14.58 8.99 -8.33
N ASP A 39 13.67 9.96 -8.37
CA ASP A 39 14.04 11.37 -8.26
C ASP A 39 13.07 12.21 -7.44
N THR A 40 13.58 13.30 -6.86
CA THR A 40 12.98 13.97 -5.69
C THR A 40 12.57 15.40 -5.98
N THR A 41 12.02 15.68 -7.17
CA THR A 41 11.47 17.00 -7.50
C THR A 41 9.99 17.10 -7.19
N VAL A 42 9.41 18.31 -7.16
CA VAL A 42 7.97 18.54 -6.87
C VAL A 42 7.05 17.85 -7.88
N LYS A 43 7.52 17.60 -9.11
CA LYS A 43 6.81 16.77 -10.10
C LYS A 43 6.77 15.29 -9.70
N ASP A 44 7.75 14.82 -8.95
CA ASP A 44 7.87 13.44 -8.48
C ASP A 44 7.04 13.14 -7.24
N SER A 45 6.67 14.14 -6.43
CA SER A 45 5.71 13.93 -5.31
C SER A 45 4.41 13.31 -5.80
N LYS A 46 3.92 13.77 -6.96
CA LYS A 46 2.72 13.20 -7.59
C LYS A 46 2.95 11.76 -8.04
N THR A 47 4.04 11.49 -8.76
CA THR A 47 4.38 10.13 -9.24
C THR A 47 4.55 9.15 -8.08
N TYR A 48 5.17 9.58 -6.99
CA TYR A 48 5.34 8.82 -5.76
C TYR A 48 3.98 8.46 -5.14
N ILE A 49 3.11 9.45 -4.91
CA ILE A 49 1.79 9.22 -4.32
C ILE A 49 0.90 8.40 -5.25
N GLU A 50 0.92 8.64 -6.56
CA GLU A 50 0.19 7.83 -7.54
C GLU A 50 0.66 6.37 -7.58
N ALA A 51 1.96 6.11 -7.42
CA ALA A 51 2.49 4.75 -7.34
C ALA A 51 1.96 4.04 -6.08
N ILE A 52 1.92 4.73 -4.93
CA ILE A 52 1.34 4.20 -3.68
C ILE A 52 -0.15 3.90 -3.86
N ILE A 53 -0.93 4.84 -4.41
CA ILE A 53 -2.37 4.67 -4.64
C ILE A 53 -2.63 3.46 -5.54
N LYS A 54 -1.89 3.32 -6.64
CA LYS A 54 -2.04 2.17 -7.56
C LYS A 54 -1.80 0.82 -6.88
N VAL A 55 -0.80 0.74 -6.00
CA VAL A 55 -0.52 -0.48 -5.23
C VAL A 55 -1.66 -0.73 -4.24
N TYR A 56 -2.08 0.30 -3.50
CA TYR A 56 -3.17 0.23 -2.54
C TYR A 56 -4.47 -0.28 -3.19
N GLU A 57 -4.94 0.37 -4.26
CA GLU A 57 -6.19 0.01 -4.95
C GLU A 57 -6.16 -1.43 -5.47
N ARG A 58 -5.04 -1.84 -6.07
CA ARG A 58 -4.87 -3.20 -6.59
C ARG A 58 -5.04 -4.26 -5.50
N PHE A 59 -4.39 -4.06 -4.36
CA PHE A 59 -4.44 -5.04 -3.27
C PHE A 59 -5.73 -4.94 -2.46
N PHE A 60 -6.29 -3.75 -2.28
CA PHE A 60 -7.62 -3.56 -1.71
C PHE A 60 -8.69 -4.31 -2.52
N MET A 61 -8.65 -4.26 -3.85
CA MET A 61 -9.52 -5.06 -4.71
C MET A 61 -9.35 -6.57 -4.48
N ILE A 62 -8.13 -7.05 -4.21
CA ILE A 62 -7.88 -8.45 -3.90
C ILE A 62 -8.49 -8.81 -2.55
N VAL A 63 -8.29 -8.00 -1.51
CA VAL A 63 -8.89 -8.24 -0.19
C VAL A 63 -10.41 -8.25 -0.28
N ASN A 64 -10.99 -7.30 -1.01
CA ASN A 64 -12.44 -7.19 -1.16
C ASN A 64 -13.03 -8.37 -1.96
N LYS A 65 -12.48 -8.68 -3.13
CA LYS A 65 -13.04 -9.71 -4.02
C LYS A 65 -12.66 -11.13 -3.63
N ALA A 66 -11.39 -11.37 -3.30
CA ALA A 66 -10.88 -12.72 -3.08
C ALA A 66 -10.99 -13.18 -1.62
N PHE A 67 -10.87 -12.26 -0.67
CA PHE A 67 -10.87 -12.57 0.77
C PHE A 67 -12.12 -12.07 1.50
N TYR A 68 -13.09 -11.52 0.75
CA TYR A 68 -14.39 -11.07 1.28
C TYR A 68 -14.26 -10.10 2.46
N CYS A 69 -13.24 -9.23 2.45
CA CYS A 69 -12.96 -8.28 3.54
C CYS A 69 -12.77 -8.94 4.92
N GLU A 70 -12.24 -10.16 4.98
CA GLU A 70 -11.89 -10.82 6.24
C GLU A 70 -10.88 -9.97 7.04
N SER A 71 -11.15 -9.78 8.33
CA SER A 71 -10.46 -8.81 9.18
C SER A 71 -8.97 -9.09 9.30
N GLY A 72 -8.55 -10.36 9.31
CA GLY A 72 -7.15 -10.74 9.34
C GLY A 72 -6.37 -10.35 8.07
N TYR A 73 -6.99 -10.48 6.89
CA TYR A 73 -6.38 -10.01 5.62
C TYR A 73 -6.38 -8.49 5.51
N MET A 74 -7.42 -7.80 6.01
CA MET A 74 -7.45 -6.34 6.06
C MET A 74 -6.34 -5.81 6.99
N ALA A 75 -6.17 -6.41 8.16
CA ALA A 75 -5.10 -6.04 9.09
C ALA A 75 -3.70 -6.32 8.50
N ALA A 76 -3.52 -7.45 7.82
CA ALA A 76 -2.28 -7.77 7.11
C ALA A 76 -1.98 -6.77 5.97
N PHE A 77 -3.00 -6.39 5.21
CA PHE A 77 -2.90 -5.36 4.18
C PHE A 77 -2.46 -4.02 4.76
N ASP A 78 -3.12 -3.54 5.82
CA ASP A 78 -2.84 -2.26 6.46
C ASP A 78 -1.42 -2.22 7.05
N ARG A 79 -0.99 -3.31 7.72
CA ARG A 79 0.39 -3.43 8.23
C ARG A 79 1.41 -3.35 7.10
N ALA A 80 1.23 -4.09 6.01
CA ALA A 80 2.13 -4.04 4.87
C ALA A 80 2.20 -2.64 4.25
N CYS A 81 1.04 -1.97 4.09
CA CYS A 81 0.95 -0.62 3.58
C CYS A 81 1.73 0.38 4.44
N SER A 82 1.45 0.36 5.74
CA SER A 82 2.13 1.23 6.69
C SER A 82 3.65 0.97 6.69
N LYS A 83 4.06 -0.30 6.59
CA LYS A 83 5.48 -0.67 6.53
C LYS A 83 6.16 -0.16 5.26
N PHE A 84 5.62 -0.43 4.06
CA PHE A 84 6.29 0.00 2.85
C PHE A 84 6.24 1.51 2.68
N ILE A 85 5.22 2.24 3.13
CA ILE A 85 5.19 3.71 3.03
C ILE A 85 6.29 4.37 3.90
N ASN A 86 6.60 3.74 5.03
CA ASN A 86 7.56 4.26 6.02
C ASN A 86 8.96 3.66 5.90
N SER A 87 9.16 2.57 5.15
CA SER A 87 10.44 1.87 4.98
C SER A 87 10.84 1.79 3.50
N ASN A 88 11.09 2.95 2.88
CA ASN A 88 11.61 3.06 1.51
C ASN A 88 13.06 3.56 1.51
N LEU A 89 13.75 3.38 0.38
CA LEU A 89 15.10 3.94 0.19
C LEU A 89 15.14 5.44 0.48
N ASN A 90 14.05 6.16 0.18
CA ASN A 90 13.90 7.60 0.41
C ASN A 90 13.92 7.96 1.91
N THR A 91 13.36 7.10 2.77
CA THR A 91 13.35 7.28 4.23
C THR A 91 14.63 6.77 4.89
N GLU A 92 15.26 5.71 4.36
CA GLU A 92 16.54 5.20 4.87
C GLU A 92 17.72 6.14 4.52
N GLN A 93 17.75 6.69 3.31
CA GLN A 93 18.79 7.63 2.87
C GLN A 93 18.72 8.99 3.60
N THR A 94 17.53 9.38 4.08
CA THR A 94 17.33 10.68 4.76
C THR A 94 17.15 10.54 6.28
N GLN A 95 17.07 9.31 6.82
CA GLN A 95 16.65 9.00 8.20
C GLN A 95 15.37 9.74 8.66
N LYS A 96 14.49 10.09 7.73
CA LYS A 96 13.30 10.91 8.00
C LYS A 96 12.06 10.21 7.50
N ALA A 97 11.42 9.43 8.38
CA ALA A 97 10.07 8.89 8.16
C ALA A 97 9.03 9.99 7.84
N SER A 98 9.28 11.23 8.30
CA SER A 98 8.44 12.40 8.02
C SER A 98 8.39 12.83 6.55
N ARG A 99 9.31 12.35 5.69
CA ARG A 99 9.34 12.71 4.27
C ARG A 99 8.12 12.19 3.51
N SER A 100 7.66 10.98 3.82
CA SER A 100 6.42 10.43 3.25
C SER A 100 5.21 11.29 3.63
N ALA A 101 5.15 11.76 4.88
CA ALA A 101 4.08 12.65 5.35
C ALA A 101 4.12 14.03 4.66
N GLU A 102 5.32 14.59 4.45
CA GLU A 102 5.50 15.86 3.73
C GLU A 102 5.05 15.77 2.26
N LEU A 103 5.42 14.68 1.56
CA LEU A 103 5.02 14.44 0.18
C LEU A 103 3.50 14.27 0.05
N LEU A 104 2.88 13.59 1.02
CA LEU A 104 1.42 13.43 1.08
C LEU A 104 0.72 14.78 1.32
N ALA A 105 1.20 15.58 2.28
CA ALA A 105 0.65 16.91 2.56
C ALA A 105 0.71 17.82 1.33
N ARG A 106 1.85 17.82 0.61
CA ARG A 106 1.99 18.56 -0.65
C ARG A 106 1.06 18.09 -1.76
N TYR A 107 0.83 16.78 -1.85
CA TYR A 107 -0.13 16.22 -2.80
C TYR A 107 -1.57 16.61 -2.45
N SER A 108 -1.95 16.59 -1.17
CA SER A 108 -3.25 17.06 -0.69
C SER A 108 -3.46 18.55 -0.99
N ASP A 109 -2.47 19.41 -0.70
CA ASP A 109 -2.53 20.83 -1.03
C ASP A 109 -2.68 21.06 -2.54
N TRP A 110 -1.99 20.27 -3.36
CA TRP A 110 -2.11 20.32 -4.82
C TRP A 110 -3.51 19.91 -5.29
N LEU A 111 -4.09 18.83 -4.74
CA LEU A 111 -5.45 18.38 -5.06
C LEU A 111 -6.49 19.46 -4.71
N LEU A 112 -6.37 20.06 -3.52
CA LEU A 112 -7.26 21.12 -3.05
C LEU A 112 -7.19 22.36 -3.94
N ARG A 113 -5.98 22.78 -4.34
CA ARG A 113 -5.79 23.93 -5.24
C ARG A 113 -6.30 23.69 -6.66
N LYS A 114 -6.37 22.44 -7.11
CA LYS A 114 -6.87 22.09 -8.46
C LYS A 114 -8.38 21.89 -8.54
N GLY A 115 -9.11 21.93 -7.42
CA GLY A 115 -10.58 21.85 -7.41
C GLY A 115 -11.15 20.45 -7.72
N LEU A 116 -10.39 19.37 -7.55
CA LEU A 116 -10.91 17.98 -7.71
C LEU A 116 -11.67 17.47 -6.48
N VAL A 117 -11.96 18.34 -5.52
CA VAL A 117 -12.90 18.08 -4.42
C VAL A 117 -14.23 18.74 -4.81
N CYS A 118 -14.99 18.07 -5.68
CA CYS A 118 -16.44 18.13 -5.56
C CYS A 118 -16.80 17.02 -4.57
N ILE A 119 -17.14 17.46 -3.36
CA ILE A 119 -17.68 16.67 -2.25
C ILE A 119 -19.00 16.04 -2.70
#